data_AF-A0A2J8AAW9-F1
#
_entry.id   AF-A0A2J8AAW9-F1
#
_cell.length_a   1.000
_cell.length_b   1.000
_cell.length_c   1.000
_cell.angle_alpha   90.00
_cell.angle_beta   90.00
_cell.angle_gamma   90.00
#
_symmetry.space_group_name_H-M   'P 1'
#
loop_
_entity.id
_entity.type
_entity.pdbx_description
1 polymer ?
#
loop_
_entity_poly.entity_id
_entity_poly.type
_entity_poly.pdbx_seq_one_letter_code
_entity_poly.pdbx_strand_id
1 'polypeptide(L)'
;MAAADVKVNAEVRDLTRIERIGAHSHIRGLGLDDALEARAVSQGMVGQAKARKAAGVILAMIREGKIAGRAMLLAGQPGTGKTAIAMGMAKALGEETPFAMMTGSEIFSLEMSKTEALTQAFRKAIGVRIKEETEIIEGEVVEIEIDRPEGGTVAKTGRLTLKTTEMETIYDLGQKMIESLTKEKVTAGDVITIDKASGRITKLGRSFARSRDYDAMGASTKFVQCPEGELQKRKEVVHVVTLHEIDVINSRTQ
;
A
#
# COMPACT_ATOMS: atom_id res chain seq x y z
N MET A 1 20.85 17.41 22.49
CA MET A 1 20.08 16.16 22.61
C MET A 1 19.31 16.02 21.31
N ALA A 2 19.82 15.22 20.37
CA ALA A 2 19.35 15.19 19.00
C ALA A 2 17.98 14.48 18.93
N ALA A 3 17.02 15.14 18.29
CA ALA A 3 15.74 14.53 17.95
C ALA A 3 16.00 13.36 16.99
N ALA A 4 15.64 12.16 17.41
CA ALA A 4 15.71 10.98 16.56
C ALA A 4 14.68 11.15 15.43
N ASP A 5 15.16 11.15 14.18
CA ASP A 5 14.30 11.05 12.99
C ASP A 5 13.45 9.78 13.09
N VAL A 6 12.18 9.95 13.43
CA VAL A 6 11.18 8.89 13.38
C VAL A 6 11.01 8.51 11.91
N LYS A 7 11.45 7.31 11.53
CA LYS A 7 11.17 6.74 10.21
C LYS A 7 9.67 6.50 10.08
N VAL A 8 8.95 7.46 9.51
CA VAL A 8 7.50 7.39 9.24
C VAL A 8 7.15 6.31 8.20
N ASN A 9 8.12 5.79 7.44
CA ASN A 9 7.84 4.82 6.40
C ASN A 9 8.01 3.38 6.90
N ALA A 10 7.08 2.94 7.75
CA ALA A 10 6.56 1.59 7.59
C ALA A 10 5.60 1.62 6.40
N GLU A 11 6.11 1.90 5.20
CA GLU A 11 5.46 1.39 4.01
C GLU A 11 5.42 -0.11 4.22
N VAL A 12 4.23 -0.61 4.52
CA VAL A 12 3.90 -2.00 4.30
C VAL A 12 4.04 -2.19 2.79
N ARG A 13 5.28 -2.40 2.33
CA ARG A 13 5.51 -3.32 1.22
C ARG A 13 4.88 -4.58 1.76
N ASP A 14 3.61 -4.79 1.40
CA ASP A 14 2.91 -6.03 1.60
C ASP A 14 3.94 -7.10 1.25
N LEU A 15 4.44 -7.77 2.29
CA LEU A 15 5.16 -9.02 2.15
C LEU A 15 4.21 -9.83 1.30
N THR A 16 4.47 -9.90 -0.01
CA THR A 16 3.62 -10.47 -1.05
C THR A 16 2.81 -11.55 -0.40
N ARG A 17 1.53 -11.26 -0.08
CA ARG A 17 0.71 -12.15 0.73
C ARG A 17 0.87 -13.50 0.08
N ILE A 18 1.50 -14.45 0.75
CA ILE A 18 1.58 -15.81 0.24
C ILE A 18 0.14 -16.28 0.33
N GLU A 19 -0.63 -16.08 -0.73
CA GLU A 19 -2.00 -16.53 -0.85
C GLU A 19 -1.95 -18.06 -0.88
N ARG A 20 -1.89 -18.67 0.30
CA ARG A 20 -2.03 -20.11 0.45
C ARG A 20 -3.49 -20.44 0.17
N ILE A 21 -3.71 -21.51 -0.57
CA ILE A 21 -5.06 -22.03 -0.85
C ILE A 21 -5.70 -22.41 0.48
N GLY A 22 -6.65 -21.60 0.93
CA GLY A 22 -7.46 -21.84 2.12
C GLY A 22 -8.87 -22.30 1.75
N ALA A 23 -9.62 -22.79 2.74
CA ALA A 23 -10.99 -23.30 2.55
C ALA A 23 -11.97 -22.27 1.94
N HIS A 24 -11.68 -20.97 2.05
CA HIS A 24 -12.50 -19.88 1.50
C HIS A 24 -11.78 -19.03 0.44
N SER A 25 -10.62 -19.46 -0.04
CA SER A 25 -9.81 -18.73 -1.04
C SER A 25 -10.50 -18.58 -2.40
N HIS A 26 -11.43 -19.48 -2.73
CA HIS A 26 -12.19 -19.45 -3.98
C HIS A 26 -13.29 -18.37 -4.02
N ILE A 27 -13.61 -17.77 -2.87
CA ILE A 27 -14.69 -16.78 -2.75
C ILE A 27 -14.14 -15.40 -3.11
N ARG A 28 -14.70 -14.81 -4.17
CA ARG A 28 -14.32 -13.48 -4.68
C ARG A 28 -15.36 -12.40 -4.42
N GLY A 29 -16.52 -12.76 -3.89
CA GLY A 29 -17.62 -11.84 -3.59
C GLY A 29 -18.93 -12.58 -3.32
N LEU A 30 -20.04 -11.84 -3.24
CA LEU A 30 -21.37 -12.42 -2.99
C LEU A 30 -22.08 -12.95 -4.24
N GLY A 31 -21.60 -12.64 -5.45
CA GLY A 31 -22.15 -13.12 -6.71
C GLY A 31 -23.59 -12.65 -7.00
N LEU A 32 -23.91 -11.42 -6.61
CA LEU A 32 -25.21 -10.77 -6.85
C LEU A 32 -25.20 -10.03 -8.18
N ASP A 33 -26.38 -9.79 -8.75
CA ASP A 33 -26.57 -8.83 -9.84
C ASP A 33 -26.92 -7.43 -9.33
N ASP A 34 -27.15 -6.49 -10.25
CA ASP A 34 -27.47 -5.09 -9.94
C ASP A 34 -28.85 -4.94 -9.26
N ALA A 35 -29.73 -5.94 -9.41
CA ALA A 35 -31.02 -6.01 -8.73
C ALA A 35 -30.94 -6.69 -7.35
N LEU A 36 -29.72 -6.96 -6.86
CA LEU A 36 -29.45 -7.68 -5.60
C LEU A 36 -29.96 -9.13 -5.59
N GLU A 37 -30.16 -9.74 -6.75
CA GLU A 37 -30.54 -11.13 -6.87
C GLU A 37 -29.31 -12.04 -6.95
N ALA A 38 -29.38 -13.16 -6.24
CA ALA A 38 -28.28 -14.11 -6.18
C ALA A 38 -28.29 -15.02 -7.40
N ARG A 39 -27.26 -14.90 -8.24
CA ARG A 39 -27.04 -15.84 -9.35
C ARG A 39 -26.74 -17.24 -8.81
N ALA A 40 -27.21 -18.27 -9.51
CA ALA A 40 -27.07 -19.67 -9.09
C ALA A 40 -25.62 -20.08 -8.79
N VAL A 41 -24.69 -19.65 -9.65
CA VAL A 41 -23.23 -19.83 -9.50
C VAL A 41 -22.56 -18.52 -9.91
N SER A 42 -21.85 -17.86 -9.00
CA SER A 42 -21.10 -16.62 -9.31
C SER A 42 -20.09 -16.28 -8.21
N GLN A 43 -18.94 -15.72 -8.60
CA GLN A 43 -17.88 -15.24 -7.68
C GLN A 43 -17.42 -16.26 -6.61
N GLY A 44 -17.48 -17.55 -6.94
CA GLY A 44 -17.13 -18.64 -6.01
C GLY A 44 -18.25 -19.05 -5.04
N MET A 45 -19.40 -18.37 -5.09
CA MET A 45 -20.58 -18.70 -4.28
C MET A 45 -21.60 -19.50 -5.10
N VAL A 46 -22.17 -20.53 -4.47
CA VAL A 46 -23.21 -21.40 -5.05
C VAL A 46 -24.35 -21.56 -4.04
N GLY A 47 -25.60 -21.45 -4.52
CA GLY A 47 -26.78 -21.61 -3.66
C GLY A 47 -26.92 -20.48 -2.63
N GLN A 48 -27.56 -20.78 -1.48
CA GLN A 48 -27.85 -19.83 -0.39
C GLN A 48 -28.46 -18.50 -0.85
N ALA A 49 -29.39 -18.55 -1.81
CA ALA A 49 -29.91 -17.35 -2.49
C ALA A 49 -30.53 -16.33 -1.53
N LYS A 50 -31.34 -16.78 -0.56
CA LYS A 50 -31.97 -15.89 0.44
C LYS A 50 -30.93 -15.20 1.33
N ALA A 51 -29.93 -15.95 1.81
CA ALA A 51 -28.90 -15.40 2.69
C ALA A 51 -27.95 -14.45 1.94
N ARG A 52 -27.60 -14.76 0.68
CA ARG A 52 -26.80 -13.88 -0.18
C ARG A 52 -27.54 -12.59 -0.54
N LYS A 53 -28.83 -12.68 -0.87
CA LYS A 53 -29.69 -11.50 -1.10
C LYS A 53 -29.75 -10.62 0.14
N ALA A 54 -29.99 -11.19 1.32
CA ALA A 54 -29.99 -10.45 2.59
C ALA A 54 -28.63 -9.79 2.89
N ALA A 55 -27.53 -10.53 2.70
CA ALA A 55 -26.17 -10.00 2.83
C ALA A 55 -25.89 -8.86 1.84
N GLY A 56 -26.42 -8.93 0.62
CA GLY A 56 -26.34 -7.88 -0.39
C GLY A 56 -27.05 -6.59 0.01
N VAL A 57 -28.25 -6.70 0.59
CA VAL A 57 -28.98 -5.53 1.12
C VAL A 57 -28.18 -4.87 2.24
N ILE A 58 -27.61 -5.67 3.16
CA ILE A 58 -26.75 -5.15 4.24
C ILE A 58 -25.49 -4.48 3.67
N LEU A 59 -24.86 -5.10 2.66
CA LEU A 59 -23.69 -4.55 1.97
C LEU A 59 -24.00 -3.18 1.34
N ALA A 60 -25.15 -3.05 0.68
CA ALA A 60 -25.60 -1.78 0.09
C ALA A 60 -25.80 -0.71 1.18
N MET A 61 -26.46 -1.07 2.29
CA MET A 61 -26.64 -0.15 3.42
C MET A 61 -25.31 0.30 4.06
N ILE A 62 -24.30 -0.58 4.10
CA ILE A 62 -22.95 -0.25 4.56
C ILE A 62 -22.29 0.74 3.60
N ARG A 63 -22.35 0.49 2.29
CA ARG A 63 -21.76 1.39 1.26
C ARG A 63 -22.41 2.77 1.26
N GLU A 64 -23.70 2.85 1.53
CA GLU A 64 -24.43 4.12 1.66
C GLU A 64 -24.18 4.84 2.99
N GLY A 65 -23.49 4.21 3.95
CA GLY A 65 -23.21 4.80 5.27
C GLY A 65 -24.45 4.98 6.15
N LYS A 66 -25.59 4.38 5.80
CA LYS A 66 -26.87 4.53 6.54
C LYS A 66 -26.90 3.76 7.86
N ILE A 67 -25.96 2.85 8.07
CA ILE A 67 -25.89 1.98 9.24
C ILE A 67 -24.51 2.08 9.88
N ALA A 68 -24.47 2.37 11.18
CA ALA A 68 -23.30 2.24 12.03
C ALA A 68 -23.71 1.55 13.36
N GLY A 69 -22.79 0.79 13.96
CA GLY A 69 -23.00 0.17 15.28
C GLY A 69 -24.06 -0.94 15.35
N ARG A 70 -24.39 -1.59 14.23
CA ARG A 70 -25.33 -2.72 14.20
C ARG A 70 -24.60 -4.06 14.09
N ALA A 71 -25.11 -5.06 14.78
CA ALA A 71 -24.63 -6.44 14.68
C ALA A 71 -25.51 -7.26 13.72
N MET A 72 -24.88 -8.13 12.94
CA MET A 72 -25.54 -9.11 12.09
C MET A 72 -25.18 -10.51 12.59
N LEU A 73 -26.19 -11.34 12.87
CA LEU A 73 -26.01 -12.72 13.29
C LEU A 73 -26.34 -13.67 12.13
N LEU A 74 -25.37 -14.48 11.72
CA LEU A 74 -25.57 -15.56 10.76
C LEU A 74 -25.78 -16.88 11.52
N ALA A 75 -27.00 -17.40 11.51
CA ALA A 75 -27.38 -18.64 12.17
C ALA A 75 -27.74 -19.74 11.15
N GLY A 76 -27.48 -21.00 11.51
CA GLY A 76 -27.77 -22.16 10.66
C GLY A 76 -26.96 -23.40 11.07
N GLN A 77 -27.22 -24.53 10.42
CA GLN A 77 -26.51 -25.79 10.68
C GLN A 77 -25.01 -25.70 10.34
N PRO A 78 -24.14 -26.55 10.92
CA PRO A 78 -22.75 -26.67 10.49
C PRO A 78 -22.66 -26.98 8.98
N GLY A 79 -21.65 -26.45 8.29
CA GLY A 79 -21.45 -26.69 6.86
C GLY A 79 -22.33 -25.88 5.89
N THR A 80 -23.25 -25.03 6.37
CA THR A 80 -24.15 -24.25 5.48
C THR A 80 -23.53 -22.98 4.87
N GLY A 81 -22.23 -22.75 5.04
CA GLY A 81 -21.52 -21.62 4.41
C GLY A 81 -21.63 -20.28 5.13
N LYS A 82 -21.89 -20.25 6.45
CA LYS A 82 -21.94 -18.99 7.24
C LYS A 82 -20.66 -18.15 7.11
N THR A 83 -19.51 -18.77 7.36
CA THR A 83 -18.19 -18.13 7.22
C THR A 83 -17.90 -17.73 5.76
N ALA A 84 -18.38 -18.52 4.80
CA ALA A 84 -18.25 -18.22 3.38
C ALA A 84 -19.01 -16.94 2.98
N ILE A 85 -20.22 -16.75 3.49
CA ILE A 85 -20.99 -15.52 3.25
C ILE A 85 -20.29 -14.30 3.87
N ALA A 86 -19.77 -14.41 5.10
CA ALA A 86 -19.01 -13.34 5.74
C ALA A 86 -17.75 -12.96 4.93
N MET A 87 -17.01 -13.96 4.43
CA MET A 87 -15.86 -13.74 3.53
C MET A 87 -16.29 -13.08 2.21
N GLY A 88 -17.41 -13.52 1.63
CA GLY A 88 -17.98 -12.94 0.42
C GLY A 88 -18.37 -11.47 0.62
N MET A 89 -18.92 -11.11 1.77
CA MET A 89 -19.19 -9.71 2.13
C MET A 89 -17.90 -8.89 2.24
N ALA A 90 -16.89 -9.41 2.93
CA ALA A 90 -15.59 -8.74 3.08
C ALA A 90 -14.94 -8.47 1.72
N LYS A 91 -14.90 -9.47 0.83
CA LYS A 91 -14.37 -9.31 -0.53
C LYS A 91 -15.21 -8.37 -1.39
N ALA A 92 -16.52 -8.33 -1.19
CA ALA A 92 -17.40 -7.43 -1.92
C ALA A 92 -17.31 -5.96 -1.44
N LEU A 93 -16.91 -5.69 -0.20
CA LEU A 93 -16.66 -4.31 0.27
C LEU A 93 -15.45 -3.66 -0.41
N GLY A 94 -14.46 -4.48 -0.81
CA GLY A 94 -13.25 -4.06 -1.50
C GLY A 94 -12.00 -4.33 -0.67
N GLU A 95 -10.83 -4.28 -1.32
CA GLU A 95 -9.55 -4.51 -0.62
C GLU A 95 -9.16 -3.33 0.28
N GLU A 96 -9.68 -2.14 -0.02
CA GLU A 96 -9.44 -0.93 0.77
C GLU A 96 -10.22 -0.89 2.10
N THR A 97 -11.26 -1.71 2.26
CA THR A 97 -12.02 -1.76 3.52
C THR A 97 -11.39 -2.76 4.47
N PRO A 98 -10.95 -2.34 5.67
CA PRO A 98 -10.34 -3.26 6.62
C PRO A 98 -11.36 -4.28 7.11
N PHE A 99 -10.94 -5.54 7.17
CA PHE A 99 -11.75 -6.63 7.67
C PHE A 99 -10.97 -7.40 8.74
N ALA A 100 -11.50 -7.41 9.96
CA ALA A 100 -10.93 -8.14 11.08
C ALA A 100 -11.72 -9.43 11.31
N MET A 101 -11.11 -10.58 11.02
CA MET A 101 -11.62 -11.88 11.46
C MET A 101 -11.08 -12.16 12.86
N MET A 102 -11.97 -12.52 13.79
CA MET A 102 -11.59 -12.89 15.15
C MET A 102 -12.35 -14.15 15.58
N THR A 103 -11.63 -15.07 16.20
CA THR A 103 -12.22 -16.25 16.84
C THR A 103 -12.51 -15.95 18.30
N GLY A 104 -13.63 -16.46 18.84
CA GLY A 104 -13.99 -16.20 20.25
C GLY A 104 -12.92 -16.64 21.26
N SER A 105 -12.14 -17.68 20.94
CA SER A 105 -11.03 -18.15 21.76
C SER A 105 -9.84 -17.17 21.80
N GLU A 106 -9.66 -16.34 20.77
CA GLU A 106 -8.55 -15.35 20.71
C GLU A 106 -8.73 -14.21 21.71
N ILE A 107 -9.96 -13.99 22.19
CA ILE A 107 -10.28 -12.96 23.19
C ILE A 107 -9.71 -13.33 24.57
N PHE A 108 -9.51 -14.62 24.82
CA PHE A 108 -8.97 -15.12 26.09
C PHE A 108 -7.45 -15.20 26.01
N SER A 109 -6.79 -14.09 26.38
CA SER A 109 -5.33 -14.01 26.48
C SER A 109 -4.88 -13.81 27.93
N LEU A 110 -3.65 -14.27 28.24
CA LEU A 110 -2.95 -13.97 29.49
C LEU A 110 -2.22 -12.62 29.43
N GLU A 111 -1.83 -12.17 28.24
CA GLU A 111 -1.05 -10.94 28.05
C GLU A 111 -1.91 -9.68 28.10
N MET A 112 -3.19 -9.79 27.77
CA MET A 112 -4.11 -8.65 27.67
C MET A 112 -5.50 -8.99 28.21
N SER A 113 -6.18 -7.97 28.71
CA SER A 113 -7.56 -8.11 29.18
C SER A 113 -8.53 -8.42 28.04
N LYS A 114 -9.63 -9.12 28.34
CA LYS A 114 -10.69 -9.43 27.37
C LYS A 114 -11.29 -8.16 26.73
N THR A 115 -11.41 -7.09 27.51
CA THR A 115 -11.90 -5.79 27.05
C THR A 115 -10.92 -5.12 26.09
N GLU A 116 -9.62 -5.25 26.35
CA GLU A 116 -8.58 -4.71 25.47
C GLU A 116 -8.53 -5.47 24.14
N ALA A 117 -8.59 -6.80 24.18
CA ALA A 117 -8.65 -7.64 22.98
C ALA A 117 -9.84 -7.26 22.06
N LEU A 118 -11.03 -7.06 22.64
CA LEU A 118 -12.21 -6.59 21.90
C LEU A 118 -12.05 -5.17 21.36
N THR A 119 -11.48 -4.26 22.15
CA THR A 119 -11.28 -2.86 21.75
C THR A 119 -10.32 -2.78 20.57
N GLN A 120 -9.23 -3.54 20.60
CA GLN A 120 -8.31 -3.67 19.47
C GLN A 120 -8.99 -4.29 18.24
N ALA A 121 -9.85 -5.29 18.42
CA ALA A 121 -10.60 -5.89 17.31
C ALA A 121 -11.47 -4.86 16.58
N PHE A 122 -12.23 -4.05 17.35
CA PHE A 122 -13.06 -2.99 16.78
C PHE A 122 -12.21 -1.92 16.10
N ARG A 123 -11.09 -1.49 16.70
CA ARG A 123 -10.22 -0.47 16.10
C ARG A 123 -9.46 -0.97 14.86
N LYS A 124 -9.15 -2.26 14.76
CA LYS A 124 -8.61 -2.89 13.54
C LYS A 124 -9.63 -2.93 12.40
N ALA A 125 -10.92 -3.00 12.71
CA ALA A 125 -12.00 -3.05 11.73
C ALA A 125 -12.43 -1.65 11.23
N ILE A 126 -11.88 -0.56 11.76
CA ILE A 126 -12.20 0.82 11.36
C ILE A 126 -10.98 1.41 10.67
N GLY A 127 -11.14 1.73 9.39
CA GLY A 127 -10.12 2.34 8.54
C GLY A 127 -10.36 3.83 8.35
N VAL A 128 -9.28 4.60 8.38
CA VAL A 128 -9.24 6.01 8.00
C VAL A 128 -8.55 6.11 6.65
N ARG A 129 -9.23 6.71 5.67
CA ARG A 129 -8.68 6.97 4.35
C ARG A 129 -8.15 8.39 4.31
N ILE A 130 -6.84 8.53 4.14
CA ILE A 130 -6.14 9.80 4.02
C ILE A 130 -5.73 9.95 2.56
N LYS A 131 -6.17 11.05 1.95
CA LYS A 131 -5.72 11.44 0.62
C LYS A 131 -4.64 12.49 0.77
N GLU A 132 -3.48 12.25 0.18
CA GLU A 132 -2.36 13.18 0.18
C GLU A 132 -1.94 13.46 -1.26
N GLU A 133 -1.75 14.74 -1.59
CA GLU A 133 -1.17 15.14 -2.86
C GLU A 133 0.34 15.32 -2.68
N THR A 134 1.13 14.51 -3.38
CA THR A 134 2.59 14.64 -3.39
C THR A 134 3.10 15.05 -4.76
N GLU A 135 4.07 15.97 -4.78
CA GLU A 135 4.78 16.34 -6.00
C GLU A 135 5.95 15.35 -6.19
N ILE A 136 5.89 14.57 -7.27
CA ILE A 136 6.91 13.61 -7.65
C ILE A 136 7.67 14.10 -8.88
N ILE A 137 8.98 13.89 -8.90
CA ILE A 137 9.83 14.11 -10.06
C ILE A 137 10.21 12.74 -10.61
N GLU A 138 9.89 12.48 -11.87
CA GLU A 138 10.14 11.19 -12.54
C GLU A 138 10.97 11.42 -13.80
N GLY A 139 12.11 10.74 -13.91
CA GLY A 139 13.00 10.89 -15.05
C GLY A 139 14.11 9.85 -15.13
N GLU A 140 14.70 9.74 -16.31
CA GLU A 140 15.95 9.03 -16.55
C GLU A 140 17.14 9.91 -16.14
N VAL A 141 18.09 9.33 -15.42
CA VAL A 141 19.33 9.99 -15.05
C VAL A 141 20.30 10.00 -16.22
N VAL A 142 20.63 11.18 -16.73
CA VAL A 142 21.62 11.34 -17.80
C VAL A 142 23.04 11.32 -17.22
N GLU A 143 23.24 12.09 -16.15
CA GLU A 143 24.52 12.33 -15.50
C GLU A 143 24.34 12.72 -14.02
N ILE A 144 25.32 12.34 -13.19
CA ILE A 144 25.39 12.69 -11.78
C ILE A 144 26.80 13.23 -11.51
N GLU A 145 26.89 14.53 -11.17
CA GLU A 145 28.13 15.16 -10.74
C GLU A 145 28.07 15.33 -9.22
N ILE A 146 29.07 14.84 -8.48
CA ILE A 146 29.16 15.03 -7.03
C ILE A 146 30.50 15.68 -6.73
N ASP A 147 30.45 16.94 -6.31
CA ASP A 147 31.62 17.68 -5.85
C ASP A 147 31.93 17.28 -4.41
N ARG A 148 33.03 16.56 -4.25
CA ARG A 148 33.56 16.17 -2.94
C ARG A 148 34.82 16.99 -2.65
N PRO A 149 34.73 18.08 -1.88
CA PRO A 149 35.91 18.85 -1.52
C PRO A 149 36.87 18.00 -0.67
N GLU A 150 38.16 18.07 -0.98
CA GLU A 150 39.21 17.23 -0.37
C GLU A 150 39.50 17.56 1.12
N GLY A 151 38.84 18.57 1.69
CA GLY A 151 38.87 18.89 3.12
C GLY A 151 37.51 18.61 3.77
N GLY A 152 37.44 17.60 4.64
CA GLY A 152 36.24 16.93 5.15
C GLY A 152 35.21 17.73 5.98
N THR A 153 35.11 19.05 5.79
CA THR A 153 34.24 19.94 6.58
C THR A 153 33.19 20.68 5.74
N VAL A 154 33.29 20.65 4.41
CA VAL A 154 32.34 21.35 3.51
C VAL A 154 31.24 20.38 3.05
N ALA A 155 29.99 20.83 3.09
CA ALA A 155 28.83 20.05 2.66
C ALA A 155 28.99 19.62 1.20
N LYS A 156 28.74 18.33 0.92
CA LYS A 156 28.77 17.79 -0.45
C LYS A 156 27.67 18.46 -1.27
N THR A 157 28.06 19.06 -2.38
CA THR A 157 27.14 19.58 -3.40
C THR A 157 27.24 18.71 -4.64
N GLY A 158 26.20 18.70 -5.46
CA GLY A 158 26.21 17.91 -6.69
C GLY A 158 25.17 18.43 -7.67
N ARG A 159 25.25 17.97 -8.91
CA ARG A 159 24.27 18.23 -9.96
C ARG A 159 23.73 16.92 -10.49
N LEU A 160 22.44 16.90 -10.74
CA LEU A 160 21.72 15.77 -11.31
C LEU A 160 21.00 16.22 -12.57
N THR A 161 21.37 15.61 -13.69
CA THR A 161 20.67 15.85 -14.96
C THR A 161 19.63 14.77 -15.16
N LEU A 162 18.36 15.16 -15.15
CA LEU A 162 17.22 14.27 -15.39
C LEU A 162 16.59 14.57 -16.75
N LYS A 163 16.17 13.50 -17.44
CA LYS A 163 15.58 13.56 -18.76
C LYS A 163 14.30 12.72 -18.85
N THR A 164 13.33 13.26 -19.55
CA THR A 164 12.12 12.58 -20.03
C THR A 164 12.14 12.60 -21.57
N THR A 165 11.10 12.06 -22.21
CA THR A 165 10.98 12.16 -23.67
C THR A 165 10.83 13.60 -24.18
N GLU A 166 10.28 14.49 -23.35
CA GLU A 166 9.94 15.87 -23.76
C GLU A 166 10.91 16.91 -23.22
N MET A 167 11.49 16.70 -22.04
CA MET A 167 12.31 17.70 -21.36
C MET A 167 13.55 17.12 -20.67
N GLU A 168 14.58 17.95 -20.58
CA GLU A 168 15.82 17.67 -19.88
C GLU A 168 16.11 18.84 -18.93
N THR A 169 16.34 18.56 -17.66
CA THR A 169 16.55 19.59 -16.63
C THR A 169 17.66 19.19 -15.67
N ILE A 170 18.42 20.19 -15.24
CA ILE A 170 19.51 20.03 -14.28
C ILE A 170 19.01 20.48 -12.90
N TYR A 171 19.22 19.63 -11.90
CA TYR A 171 18.87 19.89 -10.50
C TYR A 171 20.14 19.95 -9.66
N ASP A 172 20.27 21.01 -8.85
CA ASP A 172 21.30 21.07 -7.82
C ASP A 172 20.89 20.21 -6.62
N LEU A 173 21.79 19.33 -6.19
CA LEU A 173 21.59 18.38 -5.11
C LEU A 173 22.22 18.88 -3.80
N GLY A 174 21.44 18.84 -2.73
CA GLY A 174 21.94 18.97 -1.37
C GLY A 174 22.52 17.67 -0.82
N GLN A 175 23.22 17.76 0.32
CA GLN A 175 23.89 16.63 0.97
C GLN A 175 22.96 15.43 1.23
N LYS A 176 21.73 15.65 1.74
CA LYS A 176 20.75 14.57 2.03
C LYS A 176 20.35 13.79 0.78
N MET A 177 20.22 14.47 -0.35
CA MET A 177 19.87 13.86 -1.63
C MET A 177 21.03 13.03 -2.18
N ILE A 178 22.26 13.54 -2.07
CA ILE A 178 23.47 12.81 -2.47
C ILE A 178 23.64 11.52 -1.67
N GLU A 179 23.41 11.57 -0.35
CA GLU A 179 23.45 10.38 0.50
C GLU A 179 22.37 9.36 0.10
N SER A 180 21.16 9.83 -0.25
CA SER A 180 20.07 8.97 -0.72
C SER A 180 20.37 8.33 -2.08
N LEU A 181 20.93 9.08 -3.04
CA LEU A 181 21.39 8.55 -4.33
C LEU A 181 22.49 7.49 -4.16
N THR A 182 23.45 7.76 -3.27
CA THR A 182 24.55 6.84 -2.97
C THR A 182 24.02 5.56 -2.31
N LYS A 183 23.05 5.69 -1.40
CA LYS A 183 22.41 4.56 -0.71
C LYS A 183 21.63 3.66 -1.66
N GLU A 184 20.88 4.24 -2.59
CA GLU A 184 20.12 3.50 -3.62
C GLU A 184 20.99 3.05 -4.81
N LYS A 185 22.29 3.41 -4.81
CA LYS A 185 23.27 3.09 -5.87
C LYS A 185 22.74 3.49 -7.26
N VAL A 186 22.25 4.72 -7.35
CA VAL A 186 21.76 5.29 -8.62
C VAL A 186 22.95 5.60 -9.53
N THR A 187 22.84 5.21 -10.78
CA THR A 187 23.84 5.39 -11.83
C THR A 187 23.21 6.03 -13.07
N ALA A 188 24.05 6.57 -13.95
CA ALA A 188 23.59 7.10 -15.22
C ALA A 188 22.88 6.01 -16.06
N GLY A 189 21.71 6.35 -16.59
CA GLY A 189 20.79 5.45 -17.29
C GLY A 189 19.75 4.77 -16.41
N ASP A 190 19.69 5.05 -15.10
CA ASP A 190 18.61 4.58 -14.24
C ASP A 190 17.38 5.50 -14.33
N VAL A 191 16.18 4.92 -14.26
CA VAL A 191 14.92 5.64 -14.14
C VAL A 191 14.56 5.72 -12.65
N ILE A 192 14.43 6.95 -12.14
CA ILE A 192 14.17 7.20 -10.72
C ILE A 192 12.93 8.07 -10.53
N THR A 193 12.29 7.90 -9.37
CA THR A 193 11.26 8.80 -8.86
C THR A 193 11.75 9.44 -7.58
N ILE A 194 11.63 10.76 -7.50
CA ILE A 194 11.98 11.57 -6.34
C ILE A 194 10.70 12.19 -5.80
N ASP A 195 10.36 11.90 -4.56
CA ASP A 195 9.31 12.64 -3.86
C ASP A 195 9.91 13.94 -3.31
N LYS A 196 9.37 15.08 -3.75
CA LYS A 196 9.89 16.41 -3.41
C LYS A 196 9.67 16.78 -1.93
N ALA A 197 8.62 16.25 -1.31
CA ALA A 197 8.30 16.52 0.09
C ALA A 197 9.19 15.69 1.03
N SER A 198 9.32 14.39 0.76
CA SER A 198 10.11 13.49 1.62
C SER A 198 11.60 13.42 1.27
N GLY A 199 11.99 13.85 0.07
CA GLY A 199 13.34 13.68 -0.47
C GLY A 199 13.70 12.22 -0.73
N ARG A 200 12.70 11.31 -0.73
CA ARG A 200 12.93 9.88 -0.94
C ARG A 200 13.10 9.59 -2.41
N ILE A 201 14.18 8.89 -2.73
CA ILE A 201 14.52 8.47 -4.09
C ILE A 201 14.20 6.98 -4.20
N THR A 202 13.48 6.60 -5.25
CA THR A 202 13.17 5.20 -5.56
C THR A 202 13.62 4.89 -6.97
N LYS A 203 14.45 3.86 -7.12
CA LYS A 203 14.90 3.35 -8.42
C LYS A 203 13.83 2.43 -9.01
N LEU A 204 13.18 2.86 -10.09
CA LEU A 204 12.17 2.08 -10.80
C LEU A 204 12.81 0.97 -11.65
N GLY A 205 13.93 1.29 -12.27
CA GLY A 205 14.67 0.36 -13.11
C GLY A 205 15.73 1.07 -13.93
N ARG A 206 16.17 0.43 -15.02
CA ARG A 206 17.17 0.96 -15.95
C ARG A 206 16.55 1.23 -17.32
N SER A 207 16.96 2.29 -17.98
CA SER A 207 16.45 2.65 -19.30
C SER A 207 16.87 1.62 -20.35
N PHE A 208 15.99 1.36 -21.31
CA PHE A 208 16.30 0.48 -22.44
C PHE A 208 17.42 1.04 -23.32
N ALA A 209 17.52 2.38 -23.44
CA ALA A 209 18.46 3.06 -24.32
C ALA A 209 19.93 2.86 -23.93
N ARG A 210 20.23 2.77 -22.62
CA ARG A 210 21.60 2.58 -22.10
C ARG A 210 21.86 1.16 -21.57
N SER A 211 21.06 0.19 -22.00
CA SER A 211 21.18 -1.22 -21.59
C SER A 211 22.43 -1.91 -22.14
N ARG A 212 23.00 -1.42 -23.25
CA ARG A 212 24.14 -2.04 -23.96
C ARG A 212 25.51 -1.68 -23.42
N ASP A 213 25.66 -0.56 -22.73
CA ASP A 213 26.97 -0.01 -22.35
C ASP A 213 27.57 -0.64 -21.08
N TYR A 214 26.85 -1.55 -20.43
CA TYR A 214 27.31 -2.21 -19.20
C TYR A 214 27.26 -3.74 -19.33
N ASP A 215 28.44 -4.33 -19.45
CA ASP A 215 28.69 -5.77 -19.67
C ASP A 215 28.42 -6.64 -18.41
N ALA A 216 28.36 -6.03 -17.21
CA ALA A 216 28.14 -6.72 -15.94
C ALA A 216 26.71 -6.55 -15.39
N MET A 217 25.68 -6.83 -16.21
CA MET A 217 24.29 -6.82 -15.74
C MET A 217 23.99 -8.08 -14.91
N GLY A 218 23.64 -7.90 -13.63
CA GLY A 218 23.06 -8.98 -12.83
C GLY A 218 21.69 -9.40 -13.38
N ALA A 219 21.33 -10.68 -13.23
CA ALA A 219 20.08 -11.30 -13.71
C ALA A 219 18.77 -10.68 -13.15
N SER A 220 18.85 -9.63 -12.35
CA SER A 220 17.73 -8.99 -11.63
C SER A 220 17.47 -7.53 -12.04
N THR A 221 18.14 -7.01 -13.07
CA THR A 221 17.93 -5.63 -13.53
C THR A 221 16.59 -5.50 -14.26
N LYS A 222 15.67 -4.71 -13.69
CA LYS A 222 14.38 -4.40 -14.32
C LYS A 222 14.58 -3.27 -15.33
N PHE A 223 14.21 -3.51 -16.58
CA PHE A 223 14.22 -2.49 -17.61
C PHE A 223 12.89 -1.75 -17.67
N VAL A 224 12.95 -0.44 -17.69
CA VAL A 224 11.80 0.47 -17.70
C VAL A 224 11.99 1.46 -18.85
N GLN A 225 10.88 1.86 -19.48
CA GLN A 225 10.93 2.87 -20.54
C GLN A 225 11.21 4.26 -19.94
N CYS A 226 11.78 5.14 -20.78
CA CYS A 226 11.97 6.54 -20.41
C CYS A 226 10.59 7.16 -20.11
N PRO A 227 10.40 7.83 -18.97
CA PRO A 227 9.12 8.44 -18.64
C PRO A 227 8.72 9.51 -19.66
N GLU A 228 7.43 9.56 -19.98
CA GLU A 228 6.84 10.55 -20.90
C GLU A 228 6.21 11.73 -20.15
N GLY A 229 6.14 12.88 -20.82
CA GLY A 229 5.54 14.11 -20.31
C GLY A 229 6.46 14.94 -19.41
N GLU A 230 5.84 15.75 -18.54
CA GLU A 230 6.57 16.63 -17.64
C GLU A 230 7.36 15.87 -16.55
N LEU A 231 8.56 16.37 -16.21
CA LEU A 231 9.41 15.82 -15.16
C LEU A 231 8.73 15.87 -13.79
N GLN A 232 8.02 16.95 -13.49
CA GLN A 232 7.34 17.15 -12.22
C GLN A 232 5.85 16.85 -12.38
N LYS A 233 5.35 15.86 -11.66
CA LYS A 233 3.95 15.43 -11.69
C LYS A 233 3.34 15.53 -10.30
N ARG A 234 2.07 15.90 -10.23
CA ARG A 234 1.28 15.80 -8.98
C ARG A 234 0.60 14.45 -8.96
N LYS A 235 0.81 13.69 -7.88
CA LYS A 235 0.20 12.38 -7.69
C LYS A 235 -0.61 12.39 -6.39
N GLU A 236 -1.89 12.06 -6.51
CA GLU A 236 -2.71 11.71 -5.35
C GLU A 236 -2.32 10.31 -4.88
N VAL A 237 -1.85 10.21 -3.63
CA VAL A 237 -1.61 8.95 -2.95
C VAL A 237 -2.68 8.77 -1.89
N VAL A 238 -3.39 7.65 -1.96
CA VAL A 238 -4.42 7.30 -0.98
C VAL A 238 -3.82 6.30 -0.01
N HIS A 239 -3.74 6.69 1.25
CA HIS A 239 -3.32 5.84 2.35
C HIS A 239 -4.54 5.38 3.13
N VAL A 240 -4.64 4.08 3.38
CA VAL A 240 -5.66 3.53 4.29
C VAL A 240 -4.94 2.99 5.51
N VAL A 241 -5.26 3.54 6.67
CA VAL A 241 -4.66 3.17 7.96
C VAL A 241 -5.78 2.82 8.93
N THR A 242 -5.61 1.78 9.74
CA THR A 242 -6.58 1.41 10.77
C THR A 242 -6.41 2.26 12.03
N LEU A 243 -7.49 2.47 12.79
CA LEU A 243 -7.39 3.20 14.07
C LEU A 243 -6.41 2.52 15.04
N HIS A 244 -6.37 1.19 15.04
CA HIS A 244 -5.44 0.44 15.89
C HIS A 244 -3.98 0.71 15.53
N GLU A 245 -3.63 0.82 14.25
CA GLU A 245 -2.25 1.14 13.84
C GLU A 245 -1.86 2.54 14.33
N ILE A 246 -2.77 3.52 14.21
CA ILE A 246 -2.55 4.89 14.71
C ILE A 246 -2.30 4.87 16.23
N ASP A 247 -3.10 4.11 16.98
CA ASP A 247 -2.92 3.98 18.44
C ASP A 247 -1.56 3.40 18.80
N VAL A 248 -1.14 2.32 18.13
CA VAL A 248 0.14 1.64 18.41
C VAL A 248 1.34 2.52 18.08
N ILE A 249 1.26 3.28 16.98
CA ILE A 249 2.30 4.25 16.60
C ILE A 249 2.43 5.32 17.69
N ASN A 250 1.31 5.88 18.13
CA ASN A 250 1.30 6.93 19.15
C ASN A 250 1.71 6.43 20.53
N SER A 251 1.42 5.16 20.88
CA SER A 251 1.73 4.61 22.20
C SER A 251 3.20 4.24 22.39
N ARG A 252 3.94 3.89 21.31
CA ARG A 252 5.37 3.53 21.40
C ARG A 252 6.32 4.72 21.48
N THR A 253 5.80 5.93 21.32
CA THR A 253 6.59 7.17 21.24
C THR A 253 6.69 7.89 22.60
N GLN A 254 6.06 7.34 23.66
CA GLN A 254 6.27 7.73 25.06
C GLN A 254 7.07 6.64 25.78
#